data_AF-A0A8E7P4S2-F1
#
_entry.id   AF-A0A8E7P4S2-F1
#
_cell.length_a   1.000
_cell.length_b   1.000
_cell.length_c   1.000
_cell.angle_alpha   90.00
_cell.angle_beta   90.00
_cell.angle_gamma   90.00
#
_symmetry.space_group_name_H-M   'P 1'
#
loop_
_entity.id
_entity.type
_entity.pdbx_description
1 polymer ?
#
loop_
_entity_poly.entity_id
_entity_poly.type
_entity_poly.pdbx_seq_one_letter_code
_entity_poly.pdbx_strand_id
1 'polypeptide(L)'
;MFNIIPILTRFIPLLSPLIKGWTYAEIWLGRKTFNARDRLMIYEDLAFLLDNNVKLEDAVKGMRDNRREGTLRPGASVYCLQEVAQSLTQGKPLDMGLRRWIPRNEAAIIQSGVNWRTLSDVLFTWCRRYGRFAQQ
;
A
#
# COMPACT_ATOMS: atom_id res chain seq x y z
N MET A 1 20.72 -9.90 35.26
CA MET A 1 19.83 -9.55 34.13
C MET A 1 19.13 -10.82 33.70
N PHE A 2 17.82 -10.98 33.98
CA PHE A 2 17.09 -12.19 33.61
C PHE A 2 16.79 -12.16 32.10
N ASN A 3 17.22 -13.18 31.36
CA ASN A 3 16.97 -13.31 29.93
C ASN A 3 15.59 -13.98 29.72
N ILE A 4 14.57 -13.15 29.49
CA ILE A 4 13.15 -13.57 29.42
C ILE A 4 12.76 -14.04 28.00
N ILE A 5 13.61 -13.79 27.00
CA ILE A 5 13.38 -14.09 25.57
C ILE A 5 13.00 -15.56 25.31
N PRO A 6 13.66 -16.59 25.87
CA PRO A 6 13.33 -17.99 25.58
C PRO A 6 12.00 -18.47 26.19
N ILE A 7 11.50 -17.78 27.23
CA ILE A 7 10.21 -18.08 27.84
C ILE A 7 9.10 -17.46 26.99
N LEU A 8 9.28 -16.21 26.57
CA LEU A 8 8.33 -15.49 25.73
C LEU A 8 8.09 -16.22 24.41
N THR A 9 9.15 -16.71 23.76
CA THR A 9 9.07 -17.42 22.46
C THR A 9 8.23 -18.69 22.51
N ARG A 10 8.12 -19.34 23.67
CA ARG A 10 7.31 -20.56 23.86
C ARG A 10 5.81 -20.29 23.96
N PHE A 11 5.42 -19.07 24.33
CA PHE A 11 4.01 -18.65 24.46
C PHE A 11 3.48 -17.90 23.23
N ILE A 12 4.34 -17.44 22.31
CA ILE A 12 3.95 -16.84 21.02
C ILE A 12 2.92 -17.68 20.24
N PRO A 13 3.02 -19.03 20.11
CA PRO A 13 2.03 -19.80 19.37
C PRO A 13 0.63 -19.76 20.00
N LEU A 14 0.53 -19.62 21.33
CA LEU A 14 -0.75 -19.54 22.05
C LEU A 14 -1.47 -18.21 21.79
N LEU A 15 -0.70 -17.12 21.61
CA LEU A 15 -1.22 -15.79 21.29
C LEU A 15 -1.35 -15.55 19.77
N SER A 16 -0.89 -16.48 18.94
CA SER A 16 -0.94 -16.38 17.47
C SER A 16 -2.34 -16.13 16.87
N PRO A 17 -3.46 -16.68 17.38
CA PRO A 17 -4.79 -16.37 16.85
C PRO A 17 -5.22 -14.94 17.17
N LEU A 18 -4.86 -14.45 18.37
CA LEU A 18 -5.12 -13.07 18.78
C LEU A 18 -4.31 -12.11 17.91
N ILE A 19 -3.00 -12.32 17.78
CA ILE A 19 -2.11 -11.49 16.95
C ILE A 19 -2.62 -11.41 15.51
N LYS A 20 -3.08 -12.53 14.93
CA LYS A 20 -3.75 -12.54 13.62
C LYS A 20 -5.02 -11.67 13.62
N GLY A 21 -5.90 -11.83 14.61
CA GLY A 21 -7.09 -10.99 14.78
C GLY A 21 -6.78 -9.49 14.79
N TRP A 22 -5.73 -9.08 15.51
CA TRP A 22 -5.26 -7.68 15.55
C TRP A 22 -4.79 -7.20 14.17
N THR A 23 -4.03 -8.00 13.41
CA THR A 23 -3.62 -7.60 12.05
C THR A 23 -4.80 -7.43 11.09
N TYR A 24 -5.84 -8.27 11.19
CA TYR A 24 -7.06 -8.09 10.40
C TYR A 24 -7.81 -6.81 10.78
N ALA A 25 -7.86 -6.48 12.07
CA ALA A 25 -8.44 -5.24 12.55
C ALA A 25 -7.63 -4.02 12.08
N GLU A 26 -6.29 -4.08 12.07
CA GLU A 26 -5.42 -3.03 11.56
C GLU A 26 -5.57 -2.83 10.04
N ILE A 27 -5.70 -3.91 9.27
CA ILE A 27 -5.99 -3.83 7.82
C ILE A 27 -7.39 -3.26 7.58
N TRP A 28 -8.39 -3.68 8.37
CA TRP A 28 -9.75 -3.17 8.27
C TRP A 28 -9.85 -1.70 8.64
N LEU A 29 -9.23 -1.28 9.75
CA LEU A 29 -9.11 0.10 10.16
C LEU A 29 -8.32 0.90 9.14
N GLY A 30 -7.20 0.36 8.67
CA GLY A 30 -6.38 0.96 7.63
C GLY A 30 -7.18 1.27 6.37
N ARG A 31 -8.02 0.33 5.90
CA ARG A 31 -8.94 0.55 4.77
C ARG A 31 -9.99 1.63 5.04
N LYS A 32 -10.42 1.80 6.30
CA LYS A 32 -11.40 2.82 6.70
C LYS A 32 -10.78 4.20 6.91
N THR A 33 -9.54 4.25 7.38
CA THR A 33 -8.80 5.49 7.63
C THR A 33 -7.91 5.89 6.46
N PHE A 34 -7.92 5.12 5.36
CA PHE A 34 -7.14 5.40 4.17
C PHE A 34 -7.65 6.66 3.48
N ASN A 35 -7.06 7.79 3.85
CA ASN A 35 -7.58 9.08 3.49
C ASN A 35 -7.17 9.45 2.04
N ALA A 36 -7.87 10.40 1.43
CA ALA A 36 -7.57 10.84 0.07
C ALA A 36 -6.12 11.35 -0.07
N ARG A 37 -5.59 11.98 0.97
CA ARG A 37 -4.20 12.46 1.03
C ARG A 37 -3.18 11.32 0.93
N ASP A 38 -3.39 10.23 1.68
CA ASP A 38 -2.49 9.07 1.65
C ASP A 38 -2.52 8.38 0.28
N ARG A 39 -3.69 8.33 -0.36
CA ARG A 39 -3.85 7.81 -1.73
C ARG A 39 -3.07 8.64 -2.74
N LEU A 40 -3.21 9.97 -2.67
CA LEU A 40 -2.50 10.89 -3.56
C LEU A 40 -0.99 10.75 -3.44
N MET A 41 -0.45 10.66 -2.22
CA MET A 41 0.98 10.44 -2.01
C MET A 41 1.47 9.13 -2.64
N ILE A 42 0.70 8.05 -2.55
CA ILE A 42 1.06 6.79 -3.20
C ILE A 42 1.04 6.91 -4.72
N TYR A 43 0.04 7.58 -5.29
CA TYR A 43 -0.04 7.78 -6.73
C TYR A 43 1.08 8.66 -7.27
N GLU A 44 1.45 9.71 -6.55
CA GLU A 44 2.55 10.62 -6.89
C GLU A 44 3.90 9.90 -6.87
N ASP A 45 4.22 9.19 -5.78
CA ASP A 45 5.45 8.40 -5.68
C ASP A 45 5.51 7.32 -6.77
N LEU A 46 4.39 6.64 -7.02
CA LEU A 46 4.32 5.59 -8.04
C LEU A 46 4.51 6.17 -9.44
N ALA A 47 3.89 7.31 -9.74
CA ALA A 47 4.06 8.00 -11.01
C ALA A 47 5.53 8.41 -11.21
N PHE A 48 6.18 8.95 -10.17
CA PHE A 48 7.59 9.33 -10.21
C PHE A 48 8.51 8.12 -10.48
N LEU A 49 8.30 7.00 -9.79
CA LEU A 49 9.13 5.80 -9.98
C LEU A 49 8.93 5.19 -11.36
N LEU A 50 7.69 5.16 -11.85
CA LEU A 50 7.38 4.65 -13.20
C LEU A 50 7.95 5.53 -14.30
N ASP A 51 7.92 6.86 -14.13
CA ASP A 51 8.54 7.81 -15.08
C ASP A 51 10.07 7.63 -15.16
N ASN A 52 10.69 7.26 -14.04
CA ASN A 52 12.11 6.89 -13.97
C ASN A 52 12.42 5.48 -14.52
N ASN A 53 11.51 4.83 -15.24
CA ASN A 53 11.63 3.46 -15.77
C ASN A 53 11.86 2.37 -14.71
N VAL A 54 11.49 2.61 -13.44
CA VAL A 54 11.50 1.56 -12.42
C VAL A 54 10.35 0.60 -12.69
N LYS A 55 10.61 -0.72 -12.61
CA LYS A 55 9.55 -1.73 -12.73
C LYS A 55 8.53 -1.56 -11.61
N LEU A 56 7.24 -1.71 -11.92
CA LEU A 56 6.16 -1.52 -10.95
C LEU A 56 6.35 -2.35 -9.67
N GLU A 57 6.77 -3.61 -9.80
CA GLU A 57 7.02 -4.49 -8.65
C GLU A 57 8.12 -3.94 -7.73
N ASP A 58 9.23 -3.50 -8.33
CA ASP A 58 10.36 -2.92 -7.61
C ASP A 58 9.98 -1.56 -6.99
N ALA A 59 9.18 -0.76 -7.70
CA ALA A 59 8.66 0.52 -7.22
C ALA A 59 7.77 0.33 -5.98
N VAL A 60 6.76 -0.55 -6.06
CA VAL A 60 5.84 -0.84 -4.95
C VAL A 60 6.61 -1.42 -3.75
N LYS A 61 7.56 -2.33 -4.00
CA LYS A 61 8.39 -2.92 -2.95
C LYS A 61 9.28 -1.87 -2.27
N GLY A 62 9.95 -1.02 -3.05
CA GLY A 62 10.76 0.08 -2.54
C GLY A 62 9.95 1.08 -1.72
N MET A 63 8.77 1.48 -2.21
CA MET A 63 7.85 2.35 -1.48
C MET A 63 7.38 1.75 -0.14
N ARG A 64 7.11 0.44 -0.12
CA ARG A 64 6.72 -0.28 1.10
C ARG A 64 7.87 -0.31 2.10
N ASP A 65 9.06 -0.65 1.65
CA ASP A 65 10.22 -0.83 2.50
C ASP A 65 10.65 0.51 3.11
N ASN A 66 10.66 1.58 2.30
CA ASN A 66 10.92 2.94 2.76
C ASN A 66 9.90 3.43 3.80
N ARG A 67 8.60 3.16 3.59
CA ARG A 67 7.54 3.53 4.55
C ARG A 67 7.50 2.66 5.81
N ARG A 68 8.14 1.49 5.77
CA ARG A 68 8.27 0.60 6.93
C ARG A 68 9.51 0.95 7.75
N GLU A 69 10.54 1.47 7.09
CA GLU A 69 11.77 1.92 7.73
C GLU A 69 11.49 3.06 8.72
N GLY A 70 11.98 2.93 9.95
CA GLY A 70 11.78 3.92 11.01
C GLY A 70 10.40 3.91 11.69
N THR A 71 9.46 3.04 11.30
CA THR A 71 8.14 2.94 11.96
C THR A 71 7.99 1.66 12.79
N LEU A 72 7.69 1.80 14.08
CA LEU A 72 7.41 0.67 14.99
C LEU A 72 6.10 -0.06 14.66
N ARG A 73 5.13 0.62 14.05
CA ARG A 73 3.85 0.05 13.59
C ARG A 73 3.61 0.40 12.13
N PRO A 74 3.31 -0.58 11.26
CA PRO A 74 3.02 -0.29 9.85
C PRO A 74 1.74 0.52 9.73
N GLY A 75 1.78 1.62 8.97
CA GLY A 75 0.57 2.39 8.62
C GLY A 75 -0.27 1.69 7.56
N ALA A 76 -1.48 2.20 7.32
CA ALA A 76 -2.39 1.70 6.28
C ALA A 76 -1.74 1.62 4.88
N SER A 77 -0.86 2.58 4.58
CA SER A 77 -0.09 2.63 3.33
C SER A 77 0.85 1.43 3.15
N VAL A 78 1.48 0.94 4.22
CA VAL A 78 2.38 -0.23 4.17
C VAL A 78 1.59 -1.49 3.86
N TYR A 79 0.43 -1.69 4.51
CA TYR A 79 -0.45 -2.82 4.24
C TYR A 79 -1.04 -2.79 2.82
N CYS A 80 -1.42 -1.59 2.35
CA CYS A 80 -1.86 -1.38 0.97
C CYS A 80 -0.79 -1.83 -0.04
N LEU A 81 0.43 -1.29 0.09
CA LEU A 81 1.54 -1.63 -0.79
C LEU A 81 1.95 -3.11 -0.67
N GLN A 82 1.78 -3.72 0.50
CA GLN A 82 2.00 -5.14 0.70
C GLN A 82 0.98 -6.01 -0.05
N GLU A 83 -0.32 -5.71 0.04
CA GLU A 83 -1.35 -6.43 -0.72
C GLU A 83 -1.18 -6.24 -2.23
N VAL A 84 -0.77 -5.05 -2.66
CA VAL A 84 -0.45 -4.76 -4.06
C VAL A 84 0.77 -5.57 -4.52
N ALA A 85 1.87 -5.55 -3.77
CA ALA A 85 3.07 -6.33 -4.11
C ALA A 85 2.76 -7.82 -4.22
N GLN A 86 1.99 -8.38 -3.28
CA GLN A 86 1.55 -9.77 -3.34
C GLN A 86 0.70 -10.08 -4.57
N SER A 87 -0.17 -9.15 -4.98
CA SER A 87 -0.99 -9.30 -6.18
C SER A 87 -0.13 -9.29 -7.44
N LEU A 88 0.86 -8.39 -7.52
CA LEU A 88 1.79 -8.31 -8.64
C LEU A 88 2.66 -9.56 -8.75
N THR A 89 3.19 -10.09 -7.63
CA THR A 89 3.95 -11.36 -7.63
C THR A 89 3.11 -12.55 -8.11
N GLN A 90 1.78 -12.47 -7.98
CA GLN A 90 0.85 -13.49 -8.52
C GLN A 90 0.51 -13.26 -10.00
N GLY A 91 1.13 -12.28 -10.67
CA GLY A 91 0.84 -11.91 -12.05
C GLY A 91 -0.48 -11.16 -12.23
N LYS A 92 -1.10 -10.66 -11.15
CA LYS A 92 -2.33 -9.87 -11.23
C LYS A 92 -2.00 -8.42 -11.54
N PRO A 93 -2.87 -7.70 -12.26
CA PRO A 93 -2.66 -6.29 -12.56
C PRO A 93 -2.80 -5.42 -11.30
N LEU A 94 -2.24 -4.21 -11.36
CA LEU A 94 -2.18 -3.26 -10.23
C LEU A 94 -3.57 -2.89 -9.69
N ASP A 95 -4.56 -2.73 -10.56
CA ASP A 95 -5.94 -2.38 -10.20
C ASP A 95 -6.56 -3.43 -9.26
N MET A 96 -6.29 -4.71 -9.49
CA MET A 96 -6.78 -5.81 -8.66
C MET A 96 -6.23 -5.72 -7.23
N GLY A 97 -4.95 -5.37 -7.07
CA GLY A 97 -4.33 -5.18 -5.75
C GLY A 97 -4.88 -3.96 -5.01
N LEU A 98 -5.16 -2.87 -5.73
CA LEU A 98 -5.66 -1.63 -5.14
C LEU A 98 -7.18 -1.63 -4.89
N ARG A 99 -7.96 -2.47 -5.57
CA ARG A 99 -9.44 -2.46 -5.56
C ARG A 99 -10.11 -2.50 -4.18
N ARG A 100 -9.42 -3.01 -3.17
CA ARG A 100 -9.90 -3.09 -1.77
C ARG A 100 -9.52 -1.87 -0.92
N TRP A 101 -8.58 -1.06 -1.40
CA TRP A 101 -8.04 0.12 -0.72
C TRP A 101 -8.57 1.42 -1.32
N ILE A 102 -8.83 1.43 -2.62
CA ILE A 102 -9.25 2.62 -3.36
C ILE A 102 -10.71 2.48 -3.78
N PRO A 103 -11.46 3.58 -3.89
CA PRO A 103 -12.84 3.54 -4.35
C PRO A 103 -12.92 3.10 -5.82
N ARG A 104 -14.07 2.55 -6.23
CA ARG A 104 -14.23 1.87 -7.54
C ARG A 104 -13.94 2.78 -8.74
N ASN A 105 -14.27 4.06 -8.63
CA ASN A 105 -13.97 5.08 -9.64
C ASN A 105 -12.46 5.26 -9.86
N GLU A 106 -11.66 5.25 -8.79
CA GLU A 106 -10.19 5.32 -8.87
C GLU A 106 -9.62 4.06 -9.52
N ALA A 107 -10.11 2.88 -9.13
CA ALA A 107 -9.65 1.61 -9.68
C ALA A 107 -9.90 1.49 -11.20
N ALA A 108 -11.05 1.96 -11.68
CA ALA A 108 -11.37 1.96 -13.11
C ALA A 108 -10.42 2.85 -13.94
N ILE A 109 -9.99 3.98 -13.37
CA ILE A 109 -9.03 4.89 -14.02
C ILE A 109 -7.65 4.25 -14.09
N ILE A 110 -7.18 3.63 -13.00
CA ILE A 110 -5.90 2.88 -12.99
C ILE A 110 -5.94 1.73 -14.01
N GLN A 111 -7.06 1.02 -14.10
CA GLN A 111 -7.29 -0.02 -15.09
C GLN A 111 -7.26 0.51 -16.53
N SER A 112 -7.65 1.77 -16.77
CA SER A 112 -7.56 2.39 -18.11
C SER A 112 -6.12 2.75 -18.51
N GLY A 113 -5.21 2.86 -17.54
CA GLY A 113 -3.80 3.23 -17.74
C GLY A 113 -2.84 2.04 -17.92
N VAL A 114 -3.32 0.86 -18.29
CA VAL A 114 -2.56 -0.43 -18.25
C VAL A 114 -1.25 -0.44 -19.07
N ASN A 115 -1.01 0.52 -19.96
CA ASN A 115 0.32 0.71 -20.53
C ASN A 115 1.16 1.63 -19.63
N TRP A 116 2.35 1.17 -19.24
CA TRP A 116 3.25 1.82 -18.26
C TRP A 116 3.45 3.33 -18.45
N ARG A 117 3.55 3.77 -19.71
CA ARG A 117 3.71 5.18 -20.08
C ARG A 117 2.43 6.00 -19.93
N THR A 118 1.27 5.38 -20.14
CA THR A 118 -0.03 6.00 -19.85
C THR A 118 -0.37 5.95 -18.35
N LEU A 119 0.18 4.99 -17.59
CA LEU A 119 -0.11 4.87 -16.17
C LEU A 119 0.43 6.06 -15.37
N SER A 120 1.70 6.45 -15.61
CA SER A 120 2.29 7.65 -14.99
C SER A 120 1.50 8.90 -15.35
N ASP A 121 1.17 9.10 -16.64
CA ASP A 121 0.37 10.24 -17.11
C ASP A 121 -1.03 10.30 -16.48
N VAL A 122 -1.70 9.15 -16.37
CA VAL A 122 -3.02 9.02 -15.74
C VAL A 122 -2.92 9.38 -14.26
N LEU A 123 -1.93 8.86 -13.54
CA LEU A 123 -1.71 9.16 -12.12
C LEU A 123 -1.36 10.65 -11.91
N PHE A 124 -0.50 11.25 -12.73
CA PHE A 124 -0.18 12.68 -12.66
C PHE A 124 -1.41 13.56 -12.90
N THR A 125 -2.19 13.25 -13.95
CA THR A 125 -3.43 13.97 -14.27
C THR A 125 -4.42 13.87 -13.13
N TRP A 126 -4.51 12.69 -12.50
CA TRP A 126 -5.39 12.43 -11.38
C TRP A 126 -4.95 13.18 -10.12
N CYS A 127 -3.66 13.14 -9.76
CA CYS A 127 -3.10 13.94 -8.67
C CYS A 127 -3.32 15.44 -8.87
N ARG A 128 -3.15 15.95 -10.09
CA ARG A 128 -3.40 17.36 -10.41
C ARG A 128 -4.89 17.74 -10.33
N ARG A 129 -5.79 16.82 -10.66
CA ARG A 129 -7.24 17.03 -10.62
C ARG A 129 -7.78 16.93 -9.19
N TYR A 130 -7.37 15.92 -8.42
CA TYR A 130 -7.85 15.67 -7.05
C TYR A 130 -7.06 16.40 -5.95
N GLY A 131 -5.78 16.70 -6.16
CA GLY A 131 -4.98 17.52 -5.23
C GLY A 131 -5.55 18.94 -5.04
N ARG A 132 -6.27 19.46 -6.05
CA ARG A 132 -7.03 20.71 -5.94
C ARG A 132 -8.33 20.59 -5.13
N PHE A 133 -8.93 19.40 -5.04
CA PHE A 133 -10.14 19.15 -4.24
C PHE A 133 -9.84 18.74 -2.79
N ALA A 134 -8.63 18.23 -2.51
CA ALA A 134 -8.23 17.83 -1.15
C ALA A 134 -7.71 19.01 -0.29
N GLN A 135 -7.58 20.22 -0.85
CA GLN A 135 -7.18 21.45 -0.16
C GLN A 135 -8.36 22.40 0.16
N GLN A 136 -9.59 22.03 -0.20
CA GLN A 136 -10.83 22.72 0.21
C GLN A 136 -11.54 21.90 1.28
#